data_AF-A0A0F3NAP1-F1
#
_entry.id   AF-A0A0F3NAP1-F1
#
_cell.length_a   1.000
_cell.length_b   1.000
_cell.length_c   1.000
_cell.angle_alpha   90.00
_cell.angle_beta   90.00
_cell.angle_gamma   90.00
#
_symmetry.space_group_name_H-M   'P 1'
#
loop_
_entity.id
_entity.type
_entity.pdbx_description
1 polymer ?
#
loop_
_entity_poly.entity_id
_entity_poly.type
_entity_poly.pdbx_seq_one_letter_code
_entity_poly.pdbx_strand_id
1 'polypeptide(L)'
;MVTRPNIDEITIMGQKEIYAKTVVIPASSVGVLHLVAMALVLRGSAITITGVLLDKTTKSFLDILIRMGGRIRLSVQSSHLYKIDVEFSNMLGIEIQSQEIQLIFSYLPLICVVSVFAAGVTKFFGLSKLCESKRKILNALLIALDKFGIISKVTADHLEIHGRRDTLSEGCIIEVREEHKSVIPFLILGIASREEVFIKGMIDEEARNFLEIISKLAAKDNVCIDVV
;
A
#
# COMPACT_ATOMS: atom_id res chain seq x y z
N MET A 1 25.65 37.62 4.40
CA MET A 1 26.83 36.74 4.29
C MET A 1 26.33 35.32 4.40
N VAL A 2 26.32 34.57 3.29
CA VAL A 2 25.74 33.21 3.25
C VAL A 2 26.83 32.23 3.67
N THR A 3 26.86 31.88 4.95
CA THR A 3 27.61 30.71 5.42
C THR A 3 26.81 29.47 5.04
N ARG A 4 27.44 28.57 4.25
CA ARG A 4 26.84 27.30 3.83
C ARG A 4 26.42 26.51 5.07
N PRO A 5 25.13 26.18 5.27
CA PRO A 5 24.71 25.39 6.42
C PRO A 5 25.03 23.91 6.20
N ASN A 6 25.41 23.23 7.28
CA ASN A 6 25.27 21.78 7.40
C ASN A 6 23.83 21.39 7.02
N ILE A 7 23.67 20.26 6.33
CA ILE A 7 22.47 19.90 5.57
C ILE A 7 21.23 19.58 6.47
N ASP A 8 21.38 19.58 7.79
CA ASP A 8 20.35 19.17 8.76
C ASP A 8 19.76 20.31 9.62
N GLU A 9 20.08 21.57 9.33
CA GLU A 9 19.54 22.72 10.08
C GLU A 9 18.47 23.48 9.27
N ILE A 10 17.25 23.61 9.83
CA ILE A 10 16.19 24.46 9.27
C ILE A 10 16.05 25.70 10.17
N THR A 11 16.58 26.84 9.70
CA THR A 11 16.45 28.12 10.40
C THR A 11 15.28 28.92 9.82
N ILE A 12 14.37 29.38 10.69
CA ILE A 12 13.25 30.25 10.30
C ILE A 12 13.44 31.62 10.95
N MET A 13 13.30 32.68 10.18
CA MET A 13 13.24 34.04 10.74
C MET A 13 11.80 34.34 11.19
N GLY A 14 11.64 34.63 12.48
CA GLY A 14 10.36 35.04 13.06
C GLY A 14 9.88 36.40 12.53
N GLN A 15 8.64 36.76 12.88
CA GLN A 15 8.00 38.04 12.53
C GLN A 15 7.91 38.32 11.02
N LYS A 16 7.89 37.28 10.19
CA LYS A 16 7.52 37.39 8.77
C LYS A 16 6.01 37.39 8.64
N GLU A 17 5.47 38.33 7.89
CA GLU A 17 4.06 38.32 7.48
C GLU A 17 3.79 37.15 6.53
N ILE A 18 2.70 36.41 6.78
CA ILE A 18 2.22 35.33 5.91
C ILE A 18 0.99 35.86 5.17
N TYR A 19 1.02 35.76 3.85
CA TYR A 19 -0.09 36.20 3.01
C TYR A 19 -0.90 35.00 2.51
N ALA A 20 -2.20 35.21 2.35
CA ALA A 20 -3.08 34.22 1.76
C ALA A 20 -2.61 33.90 0.33
N LYS A 21 -2.59 32.60 0.02
CA LYS A 21 -2.23 32.11 -1.31
C LYS A 21 -3.19 30.98 -1.69
N THR A 22 -3.61 30.96 -2.95
CA THR A 22 -4.30 29.79 -3.50
C THR A 22 -3.31 28.64 -3.60
N VAL A 23 -3.63 27.53 -2.94
CA VAL A 23 -2.83 26.30 -2.96
C VAL A 23 -3.67 25.18 -3.55
N VAL A 24 -3.10 24.47 -4.52
CA VAL A 24 -3.68 23.22 -5.03
C VAL A 24 -3.19 22.09 -4.13
N ILE A 25 -4.11 21.39 -3.49
CA ILE A 25 -3.79 20.23 -2.66
C ILE A 25 -3.70 19.01 -3.59
N PRO A 26 -2.54 18.33 -3.67
CA PRO A 26 -2.41 17.12 -4.46
C PRO A 26 -3.22 15.97 -3.88
N ALA A 27 -3.44 14.93 -4.68
CA ALA A 27 -4.04 13.68 -4.20
C ALA A 27 -3.18 13.06 -3.09
N SER A 28 -3.83 12.48 -2.08
CA SER A 28 -3.15 11.80 -0.96
C SER A 28 -2.37 10.59 -1.47
N SER A 29 -1.05 10.57 -1.24
CA SER A 29 -0.20 9.44 -1.62
C SER A 29 -0.71 8.11 -1.07
N VAL A 30 -1.24 8.11 0.16
CA VAL A 30 -1.75 6.90 0.82
C VAL A 30 -2.92 6.32 0.02
N GLY A 31 -3.95 7.13 -0.25
CA GLY A 31 -5.11 6.71 -1.04
C GLY A 31 -4.74 6.31 -2.48
N VAL A 32 -3.81 7.04 -3.10
CA VAL A 32 -3.30 6.70 -4.43
C VAL A 32 -2.66 5.32 -4.44
N LEU A 33 -1.79 5.02 -3.48
CA LEU A 33 -1.11 3.72 -3.42
C LEU A 33 -2.08 2.57 -3.14
N HIS A 34 -3.11 2.78 -2.31
CA HIS A 34 -4.17 1.80 -2.08
C HIS A 34 -4.94 1.49 -3.38
N LEU A 35 -5.33 2.50 -4.14
CA LEU A 35 -6.02 2.33 -5.42
C LEU A 35 -5.14 1.64 -6.47
N VAL A 36 -3.85 2.00 -6.54
CA VAL A 36 -2.88 1.34 -7.42
C VAL A 36 -2.74 -0.13 -7.06
N ALA A 37 -2.53 -0.46 -5.77
CA ALA A 37 -2.40 -1.83 -5.30
C ALA A 37 -3.64 -2.66 -5.62
N MET A 38 -4.84 -2.13 -5.36
CA MET A 38 -6.11 -2.77 -5.68
C MET A 38 -6.25 -3.04 -7.18
N ALA A 39 -6.01 -2.03 -8.03
CA ALA A 39 -6.15 -2.17 -9.47
C ALA A 39 -5.19 -3.21 -10.07
N LEU A 40 -3.99 -3.37 -9.51
CA LEU A 40 -3.02 -4.37 -9.97
C LEU A 40 -3.47 -5.81 -9.68
N VAL A 41 -4.17 -6.05 -8.58
CA VAL A 41 -4.56 -7.40 -8.13
C VAL A 41 -5.97 -7.80 -8.57
N LEU A 42 -6.87 -6.84 -8.76
CA LEU A 42 -8.26 -7.11 -9.11
C LEU A 42 -8.42 -7.27 -10.64
N ARG A 43 -8.75 -8.49 -11.08
CA ARG A 43 -8.95 -8.81 -12.51
C ARG A 43 -9.98 -7.90 -13.17
N GLY A 44 -9.65 -7.40 -14.37
CA GLY A 44 -10.52 -6.51 -15.15
C GLY A 44 -10.38 -5.02 -14.79
N SER A 45 -9.56 -4.68 -13.77
CA SER A 45 -9.38 -3.29 -13.37
C SER A 45 -8.53 -2.51 -14.35
N ALA A 46 -8.95 -1.28 -14.63
CA ALA A 46 -8.19 -0.25 -15.33
C ALA A 46 -8.65 1.11 -14.77
N ILE A 47 -7.76 1.83 -14.09
CA ILE A 47 -8.09 3.12 -13.49
C ILE A 47 -7.03 4.18 -13.85
N THR A 48 -7.48 5.43 -13.89
CA THR A 48 -6.64 6.61 -14.04
C THR A 48 -6.75 7.45 -12.78
N ILE A 49 -5.61 7.80 -12.19
CA ILE A 49 -5.50 8.65 -11.01
C ILE A 49 -4.76 9.93 -11.41
N THR A 50 -5.35 11.10 -11.14
CA THR A 50 -4.79 12.42 -11.52
C THR A 50 -4.38 13.24 -10.31
N GLY A 51 -3.51 14.23 -10.51
CA GLY A 51 -3.10 15.17 -9.47
C GLY A 51 -2.20 14.56 -8.40
N VAL A 52 -1.41 13.54 -8.75
CA VAL A 52 -0.57 12.81 -7.80
C VAL A 52 0.77 13.51 -7.62
N LEU A 53 1.16 13.74 -6.36
CA LEU A 53 2.51 14.15 -6.02
C LEU A 53 3.39 12.91 -5.81
N LEU A 54 4.51 12.82 -6.52
CA LEU A 54 5.47 11.71 -6.36
C LEU A 54 6.62 12.12 -5.44
N ASP A 55 6.46 11.87 -4.15
CA ASP A 55 7.57 11.93 -3.21
C ASP A 55 8.48 10.68 -3.31
N LYS A 56 9.58 10.67 -2.56
CA LYS A 56 10.55 9.57 -2.57
C LYS A 56 9.92 8.22 -2.20
N THR A 57 8.99 8.22 -1.25
CA THR A 57 8.34 7.02 -0.75
C THR A 57 7.35 6.45 -1.76
N THR A 58 6.47 7.30 -2.27
CA THR A 58 5.47 6.96 -3.30
C THR A 58 6.15 6.44 -4.55
N LYS A 59 7.21 7.13 -4.99
CA LYS A 59 8.01 6.69 -6.13
C LYS A 59 8.66 5.32 -5.87
N SER A 60 9.32 5.13 -4.72
CA SER A 60 9.94 3.84 -4.39
C SER A 60 8.92 2.70 -4.37
N PHE A 61 7.71 2.94 -3.87
CA PHE A 61 6.66 1.94 -3.85
C PHE A 61 6.19 1.58 -5.28
N LEU A 62 5.97 2.59 -6.13
CA LEU A 62 5.59 2.38 -7.53
C LEU A 62 6.69 1.67 -8.33
N ASP A 63 7.95 2.02 -8.11
CA ASP A 63 9.10 1.38 -8.76
C ASP A 63 9.18 -0.12 -8.40
N ILE A 64 8.92 -0.49 -7.15
CA ILE A 64 8.80 -1.90 -6.73
C ILE A 64 7.67 -2.59 -7.49
N LEU A 65 6.48 -2.00 -7.55
CA LEU A 65 5.34 -2.58 -8.25
C LEU A 65 5.60 -2.76 -9.76
N ILE A 66 6.26 -1.79 -10.40
CA ILE A 66 6.68 -1.88 -11.81
C ILE A 66 7.68 -3.03 -11.98
N ARG A 67 8.66 -3.17 -11.08
CA ARG A 67 9.62 -4.29 -11.08
C ARG A 67 8.95 -5.65 -10.87
N MET A 68 7.86 -5.70 -10.10
CA MET A 68 7.02 -6.89 -9.98
C MET A 68 6.22 -7.20 -11.26
N GLY A 69 6.29 -6.36 -12.30
CA GLY A 69 5.55 -6.52 -13.55
C GLY A 69 4.20 -5.80 -13.57
N GLY A 70 3.98 -4.85 -12.66
CA GLY A 70 2.79 -4.01 -12.65
C GLY A 70 2.70 -3.10 -13.88
N ARG A 71 1.55 -3.10 -14.54
CA ARG A 71 1.21 -2.20 -15.66
C ARG A 71 0.84 -0.84 -15.11
N ILE A 72 1.87 -0.06 -14.80
CA ILE A 72 1.75 1.31 -14.30
C ILE A 72 2.40 2.25 -15.31
N ARG A 73 1.67 3.27 -15.76
CA ARG A 73 2.19 4.34 -16.61
C ARG A 73 2.09 5.67 -15.88
N LEU A 74 3.22 6.36 -15.78
CA LEU A 74 3.33 7.68 -15.17
C LEU A 74 3.45 8.73 -16.28
N SER A 75 2.59 9.74 -16.24
CA SER A 75 2.64 10.88 -17.16
C SER A 75 2.66 12.18 -16.37
N VAL A 76 3.48 13.14 -16.79
CA VAL A 76 3.47 14.48 -16.18
C VAL A 76 2.18 15.18 -16.58
N GLN A 77 1.42 15.66 -15.59
CA GLN A 77 0.18 16.41 -15.80
C GLN A 77 0.40 17.92 -15.69
N SER A 78 1.16 18.36 -14.69
CA SER A 78 1.57 19.77 -14.51
C SER A 78 2.84 19.83 -13.67
N SER A 79 3.30 21.04 -13.29
CA SER A 79 4.50 21.22 -12.46
C SER A 79 4.42 20.38 -11.18
N HIS A 80 5.18 19.27 -11.14
CA HIS A 80 5.26 18.29 -10.04
C HIS A 80 4.03 17.40 -9.82
N LEU A 81 2.98 17.52 -10.64
CA LEU A 81 1.81 16.62 -10.57
C LEU A 81 1.84 15.59 -11.68
N TYR A 82 1.50 14.36 -11.33
CA TYR A 82 1.49 13.21 -12.20
C TYR A 82 0.08 12.66 -12.35
N LYS A 83 -0.15 12.08 -13.53
CA LYS A 83 -1.23 11.15 -13.81
C LYS A 83 -0.65 9.73 -13.79
N ILE A 84 -1.38 8.81 -13.17
CA ILE A 84 -1.06 7.40 -13.08
C ILE A 84 -2.16 6.61 -13.78
N ASP A 85 -1.83 5.88 -14.83
CA ASP A 85 -2.70 4.87 -15.41
C ASP A 85 -2.23 3.50 -14.92
N VAL A 86 -3.15 2.72 -14.33
CA VAL A 86 -2.85 1.41 -13.77
C VAL A 86 -3.91 0.39 -14.18
N GLU A 87 -3.44 -0.80 -14.55
CA GLU A 87 -4.26 -1.91 -15.02
C GLU A 87 -3.92 -3.19 -14.27
N PHE A 88 -4.89 -4.10 -14.19
CA PHE A 88 -4.68 -5.46 -13.68
C PHE A 88 -3.43 -6.09 -14.31
N SER A 89 -2.63 -6.73 -13.46
CA SER A 89 -1.31 -7.21 -13.85
C SER A 89 -0.99 -8.58 -13.30
N ASN A 90 -0.32 -9.38 -14.13
CA ASN A 90 0.20 -10.67 -13.75
C ASN A 90 1.58 -10.49 -13.11
N MET A 91 1.59 -10.16 -11.82
CA MET A 91 2.82 -9.83 -11.11
C MET A 91 3.68 -11.06 -10.78
N LEU A 92 4.97 -10.85 -10.59
CA LEU A 92 5.97 -11.84 -10.20
C LEU A 92 6.57 -11.47 -8.84
N GLY A 93 6.87 -12.47 -8.03
CA GLY A 93 7.64 -12.31 -6.81
C GLY A 93 9.06 -11.83 -7.12
N ILE A 94 9.55 -10.90 -6.31
CA ILE A 94 10.89 -10.30 -6.46
C ILE A 94 11.59 -10.21 -5.10
N GLU A 95 12.87 -9.84 -5.15
CA GLU A 95 13.62 -9.45 -3.97
C GLU A 95 13.55 -7.92 -3.75
N ILE A 96 13.07 -7.52 -2.57
CA ILE A 96 12.94 -6.13 -2.14
C ILE A 96 14.01 -5.86 -1.08
N GLN A 97 14.94 -4.96 -1.41
CA GLN A 97 16.17 -4.76 -0.64
C GLN A 97 15.95 -3.85 0.57
N SER A 98 16.84 -3.94 1.55
CA SER A 98 16.74 -3.19 2.82
C SER A 98 16.61 -1.68 2.66
N GLN A 99 17.25 -1.07 1.66
CA GLN A 99 17.11 0.36 1.41
C GLN A 99 15.71 0.74 0.92
N GLU A 100 15.07 -0.15 0.16
CA GLU A 100 13.72 0.07 -0.38
C GLU A 100 12.68 -0.09 0.72
N ILE A 101 12.80 -1.16 1.53
CA ILE A 101 11.92 -1.36 2.70
C ILE A 101 11.97 -0.14 3.61
N GLN A 102 13.15 0.47 3.79
CA GLN A 102 13.29 1.67 4.60
C GLN A 102 12.50 2.88 4.09
N LEU A 103 12.35 3.00 2.77
CA LEU A 103 11.54 4.06 2.18
C LEU A 103 10.05 3.77 2.35
N ILE A 104 9.65 2.50 2.22
CA ILE A 104 8.23 2.11 2.17
C ILE A 104 7.69 1.50 3.47
N PHE A 105 8.36 1.67 4.62
CA PHE A 105 7.95 1.02 5.88
C PHE A 105 6.48 1.23 6.27
N SER A 106 5.92 2.40 5.98
CA SER A 106 4.49 2.68 6.24
C SER A 106 3.54 1.91 5.33
N TYR A 107 4.03 1.44 4.19
CA TYR A 107 3.28 0.69 3.17
C TYR A 107 3.71 -0.79 3.09
N LEU A 108 4.50 -1.26 4.06
CA LEU A 108 4.93 -2.65 4.11
C LEU A 108 3.74 -3.63 4.13
N PRO A 109 2.65 -3.37 4.87
CA PRO A 109 1.48 -4.25 4.81
C PRO A 109 0.83 -4.33 3.42
N LEU A 110 0.75 -3.20 2.73
CA LEU A 110 0.15 -3.11 1.41
C LEU A 110 0.94 -3.91 0.37
N ILE A 111 2.27 -3.76 0.32
CA ILE A 111 3.11 -4.53 -0.62
C ILE A 111 3.13 -6.03 -0.29
N CYS A 112 2.98 -6.39 1.00
CA CYS A 112 2.83 -7.78 1.41
C CYS A 112 1.54 -8.38 0.86
N VAL A 113 0.42 -7.66 0.95
CA VAL A 113 -0.86 -8.08 0.35
C VAL A 113 -0.73 -8.21 -1.16
N VAL A 114 -0.11 -7.23 -1.85
CA VAL A 114 0.14 -7.33 -3.29
C VAL A 114 0.96 -8.58 -3.64
N SER A 115 1.96 -8.91 -2.82
CA SER A 115 2.81 -10.09 -3.01
C SER A 115 2.06 -11.41 -2.92
N VAL A 116 0.94 -11.47 -2.20
CA VAL A 116 0.07 -12.65 -2.17
C VAL A 116 -0.48 -12.99 -3.55
N PHE A 117 -0.71 -11.99 -4.40
CA PHE A 117 -1.27 -12.18 -5.74
C PHE A 117 -0.21 -12.35 -6.83
N ALA A 118 1.07 -12.20 -6.49
CA ALA A 118 2.18 -12.40 -7.41
C ALA A 118 2.44 -13.90 -7.65
N ALA A 119 3.05 -14.26 -8.77
CA ALA A 119 3.52 -15.63 -9.00
C ALA A 119 4.93 -15.82 -8.42
N GLY A 120 5.15 -16.90 -7.69
CA GLY A 120 6.44 -17.21 -7.05
C GLY A 120 6.54 -16.66 -5.64
N VAL A 121 7.76 -16.30 -5.22
CA VAL A 121 8.05 -15.85 -3.85
C VAL A 121 8.57 -14.42 -3.88
N THR A 122 7.94 -13.53 -3.12
CA THR A 122 8.50 -12.21 -2.83
C THR A 122 9.31 -12.27 -1.54
N LYS A 123 10.55 -11.77 -1.58
CA LYS A 123 11.46 -11.75 -0.43
C LYS A 123 11.76 -10.32 -0.01
N PHE A 124 11.66 -10.07 1.29
CA PHE A 124 11.85 -8.77 1.93
C PHE A 124 13.09 -8.84 2.81
N PHE A 125 14.09 -7.98 2.57
CA PHE A 125 15.37 -7.99 3.30
C PHE A 125 15.53 -6.79 4.23
N GLY A 126 16.23 -6.95 5.36
CA GLY A 126 16.54 -5.85 6.27
C GLY A 126 15.43 -5.53 7.27
N LEU A 127 14.60 -6.50 7.63
CA LEU A 127 13.51 -6.32 8.61
C LEU A 127 14.02 -6.07 10.03
N SER A 128 15.30 -6.38 10.32
CA SER A 128 15.93 -6.06 11.60
C SER A 128 15.95 -4.56 11.92
N LYS A 129 15.82 -3.69 10.90
CA LYS A 129 15.75 -2.23 11.06
C LYS A 129 14.38 -1.70 11.44
N LEU A 130 13.35 -2.56 11.44
CA LEU A 130 12.01 -2.17 11.89
C LEU A 130 12.00 -1.89 13.39
N CYS A 131 11.42 -0.77 13.78
CA CYS A 131 11.09 -0.52 15.18
C CYS A 131 10.02 -1.51 15.67
N GLU A 132 9.91 -1.67 16.99
CA GLU A 132 9.00 -2.63 17.60
C GLU A 132 7.54 -2.44 17.15
N SER A 133 7.08 -1.19 17.04
CA SER A 133 5.73 -0.87 16.55
C SER A 133 5.49 -1.39 15.14
N LYS A 134 6.45 -1.21 14.22
CA LYS A 134 6.32 -1.68 12.83
C LYS A 134 6.41 -3.22 12.73
N ARG A 135 7.18 -3.88 13.60
CA ARG A 135 7.19 -5.35 13.69
C ARG A 135 5.85 -5.91 14.19
N LYS A 136 5.23 -5.26 15.18
CA LYS A 136 3.88 -5.65 15.66
C LYS A 136 2.85 -5.59 14.53
N ILE A 137 2.87 -4.50 13.74
CA ILE A 137 2.01 -4.35 12.55
C ILE A 137 2.25 -5.48 11.54
N LEU A 138 3.52 -5.78 11.24
CA LEU A 138 3.86 -6.85 10.29
C LEU A 138 3.40 -8.21 10.82
N ASN A 139 3.65 -8.53 12.09
CA ASN A 139 3.25 -9.81 12.67
C ASN A 139 1.73 -10.00 12.66
N ALA A 140 0.97 -8.94 12.96
CA ALA A 140 -0.48 -8.97 12.91
C ALA A 140 -0.99 -9.29 11.49
N LEU A 141 -0.37 -8.68 10.46
CA LEU A 141 -0.63 -9.02 9.07
C LEU A 141 -0.30 -10.48 8.75
N LEU A 142 0.87 -10.98 9.14
CA LEU A 142 1.27 -12.36 8.85
C LEU A 142 0.33 -13.39 9.47
N ILE A 143 -0.14 -13.14 10.70
CA ILE A 143 -1.16 -13.97 11.36
C ILE A 143 -2.47 -13.95 10.57
N ALA A 144 -2.89 -12.80 10.06
CA ALA A 144 -4.07 -12.71 9.23
C ALA A 144 -3.88 -13.47 7.90
N LEU A 145 -2.72 -13.33 7.24
CA LEU A 145 -2.42 -14.03 5.98
C LEU A 145 -2.36 -15.55 6.16
N ASP A 146 -1.88 -16.04 7.30
CA ASP A 146 -1.89 -17.47 7.65
C ASP A 146 -3.32 -18.04 7.65
N LYS A 147 -4.30 -17.27 8.13
CA LYS A 147 -5.72 -17.67 8.06
C LYS A 147 -6.30 -17.72 6.64
N PHE A 148 -5.61 -17.16 5.64
CA PHE A 148 -5.92 -17.32 4.21
C PHE A 148 -5.15 -18.49 3.57
N GLY A 149 -4.44 -19.27 4.37
CA GLY A 149 -3.54 -20.31 3.90
C GLY A 149 -2.37 -19.75 3.10
N ILE A 150 -1.98 -18.50 3.32
CA ILE A 150 -0.80 -17.92 2.67
C ILE A 150 0.44 -18.35 3.43
N ILE A 151 1.33 -19.03 2.71
CA ILE A 151 2.61 -19.45 3.26
C ILE A 151 3.52 -18.23 3.36
N SER A 152 3.83 -17.83 4.59
CA SER A 152 4.82 -16.81 4.88
C SER A 152 5.91 -17.36 5.80
N LYS A 153 7.16 -16.97 5.56
CA LYS A 153 8.31 -17.35 6.39
C LYS A 153 9.02 -16.11 6.86
N VAL A 154 9.02 -15.89 8.17
CA VAL A 154 9.68 -14.72 8.78
C VAL A 154 10.87 -15.18 9.62
N THR A 155 11.99 -14.49 9.45
CA THR A 155 13.19 -14.59 10.30
C THR A 155 13.46 -13.21 10.91
N ALA A 156 14.56 -13.07 11.66
CA ALA A 156 14.92 -11.79 12.27
C ALA A 156 15.21 -10.66 11.24
N ASP A 157 15.63 -11.01 10.01
CA ASP A 157 15.97 -10.01 8.98
C ASP A 157 15.22 -10.17 7.66
N HIS A 158 14.57 -11.32 7.43
CA HIS A 158 13.94 -11.65 6.15
C HIS A 158 12.49 -12.07 6.32
N LEU A 159 11.65 -11.71 5.34
CA LEU A 159 10.32 -12.25 5.17
C LEU A 159 10.19 -12.80 3.74
N GLU A 160 9.61 -13.97 3.60
CA GLU A 160 9.18 -14.55 2.34
C GLU A 160 7.66 -14.66 2.32
N ILE A 161 7.03 -14.19 1.24
CA ILE A 161 5.60 -14.40 0.97
C ILE A 161 5.48 -15.23 -0.30
N HIS A 162 4.86 -16.40 -0.19
CA HIS A 162 4.58 -17.27 -1.32
C HIS A 162 3.24 -16.88 -1.93
N GLY A 163 3.28 -16.35 -3.15
CA GLY A 163 2.08 -15.89 -3.83
C GLY A 163 1.19 -17.04 -4.30
N ARG A 164 -0.13 -16.81 -4.21
CA ARG A 164 -1.22 -17.76 -4.51
C ARG A 164 -2.24 -17.12 -5.46
N ARG A 165 -1.77 -16.75 -6.64
CA ARG A 165 -2.46 -15.98 -7.70
C ARG A 165 -3.92 -16.37 -8.01
N ASP A 166 -4.33 -17.62 -7.78
CA ASP A 166 -5.67 -18.12 -8.14
C ASP A 166 -6.36 -18.97 -7.07
N THR A 167 -5.78 -19.10 -5.86
CA THR A 167 -6.22 -20.08 -4.85
C THR A 167 -6.55 -19.47 -3.49
N LEU A 168 -6.83 -18.18 -3.42
CA LEU A 168 -7.50 -17.57 -2.27
C LEU A 168 -8.98 -17.96 -2.31
N SER A 169 -9.23 -19.22 -1.92
CA SER A 169 -10.52 -19.93 -2.06
C SER A 169 -11.11 -20.32 -0.71
N GLU A 170 -10.63 -19.71 0.38
CA GLU A 170 -11.14 -19.98 1.71
C GLU A 170 -11.70 -18.67 2.29
N GLY A 171 -13.00 -18.68 2.58
CA GLY A 171 -13.63 -17.60 3.32
C GLY A 171 -13.04 -17.52 4.73
N CYS A 172 -12.80 -16.31 5.23
CA CYS A 172 -12.09 -16.10 6.47
C CYS A 172 -12.66 -14.92 7.26
N ILE A 173 -12.49 -14.96 8.58
CA ILE A 173 -12.79 -13.84 9.49
C ILE A 173 -11.48 -13.21 9.95
N ILE A 174 -11.31 -11.93 9.61
CA ILE A 174 -10.19 -11.09 10.05
C ILE A 174 -10.69 -10.15 11.15
N GLU A 175 -10.03 -10.20 12.30
CA GLU A 175 -10.21 -9.21 13.35
C GLU A 175 -9.14 -8.14 13.22
N VAL A 176 -9.53 -6.94 12.79
CA VAL A 176 -8.66 -5.78 12.70
C VAL A 176 -8.59 -5.11 14.07
N ARG A 177 -7.44 -5.26 14.69
CA ARG A 177 -7.06 -4.67 15.98
C ARG A 177 -6.21 -3.42 15.79
N GLU A 178 -5.98 -2.65 16.86
CA GLU A 178 -5.20 -1.41 16.82
C GLU A 178 -3.81 -1.57 16.19
N GLU A 179 -3.16 -2.72 16.40
CA GLU A 179 -1.86 -3.04 15.85
C GLU A 179 -1.85 -3.18 14.33
N HIS A 180 -2.98 -3.30 13.64
CA HIS A 180 -3.03 -3.37 12.19
C HIS A 180 -2.87 -2.00 11.52
N LYS A 181 -3.17 -0.92 12.26
CA LYS A 181 -3.14 0.50 11.83
C LYS A 181 -4.02 0.88 10.64
N SER A 182 -4.34 -0.04 9.73
CA SER A 182 -5.25 0.18 8.60
C SER A 182 -5.92 -1.14 8.22
N VAL A 183 -7.21 -1.05 7.93
CA VAL A 183 -8.01 -2.17 7.42
C VAL A 183 -7.89 -2.33 5.89
N ILE A 184 -7.42 -1.30 5.18
CA ILE A 184 -7.43 -1.25 3.71
C ILE A 184 -6.65 -2.41 3.05
N PRO A 185 -5.45 -2.81 3.53
CA PRO A 185 -4.78 -3.99 2.98
C PRO A 185 -5.65 -5.26 3.03
N PHE A 186 -6.44 -5.42 4.10
CA PHE A 186 -7.37 -6.55 4.24
C PHE A 186 -8.59 -6.42 3.34
N LEU A 187 -9.10 -5.21 3.15
CA LEU A 187 -10.16 -4.95 2.16
C LEU A 187 -9.69 -5.34 0.77
N ILE A 188 -8.48 -4.95 0.37
CA ILE A 188 -7.91 -5.31 -0.94
C ILE A 188 -7.74 -6.83 -1.07
N LEU A 189 -7.25 -7.49 -0.01
CA LEU A 189 -7.14 -8.95 0.03
C LEU A 189 -8.51 -9.61 -0.17
N GLY A 190 -9.56 -9.11 0.52
CA GLY A 190 -10.92 -9.61 0.39
C GLY A 190 -11.53 -9.37 -0.99
N ILE A 191 -11.41 -8.16 -1.55
CA ILE A 191 -11.96 -7.80 -2.86
C ILE A 191 -11.37 -8.67 -3.97
N ALA A 192 -10.09 -9.02 -3.85
CA ALA A 192 -9.40 -9.87 -4.81
C ALA A 192 -9.52 -11.38 -4.51
N SER A 193 -10.14 -11.76 -3.39
CA SER A 193 -10.45 -13.15 -3.05
C SER A 193 -11.68 -13.68 -3.81
N ARG A 194 -11.77 -14.99 -3.96
CA ARG A 194 -12.93 -15.62 -4.64
C ARG A 194 -14.13 -15.77 -3.70
N GLU A 195 -13.84 -16.23 -2.49
CA GLU A 195 -14.84 -16.42 -1.42
C GLU A 195 -15.04 -15.15 -0.61
N GLU A 196 -16.14 -15.10 0.13
CA GLU A 196 -16.45 -14.00 1.04
C GLU A 196 -15.42 -13.89 2.17
N VAL A 197 -14.97 -12.66 2.41
CA VAL A 197 -14.09 -12.33 3.54
C VAL A 197 -14.83 -11.42 4.49
N PHE A 198 -14.89 -11.83 5.75
CA PHE A 198 -15.49 -11.05 6.83
C PHE A 198 -14.40 -10.28 7.57
N ILE A 199 -14.51 -8.97 7.57
CA ILE A 199 -13.56 -8.09 8.26
C ILE A 199 -14.30 -7.42 9.41
N LYS A 200 -13.87 -7.73 10.63
CA LYS A 200 -14.40 -7.20 11.88
C LYS A 200 -13.41 -6.24 12.49
N GLY A 201 -13.84 -5.02 12.79
CA GLY A 201 -13.01 -4.03 13.47
C GLY A 201 -13.41 -2.62 13.09
N MET A 202 -12.73 -1.65 13.72
CA MET A 202 -13.02 -0.25 13.50
C MET A 202 -12.52 0.18 12.12
N ILE A 203 -13.42 0.76 11.32
CA ILE A 203 -13.09 1.47 10.08
C ILE A 203 -12.91 2.96 10.36
N ASP A 204 -11.74 3.46 10.02
CA ASP A 204 -11.46 4.89 10.01
C ASP A 204 -12.07 5.60 8.79
N GLU A 205 -11.93 6.92 8.75
CA GLU A 205 -12.43 7.74 7.65
C GLU A 205 -11.74 7.42 6.31
N GLU A 206 -10.46 7.04 6.35
CA GLU A 206 -9.72 6.68 5.15
C GLU A 206 -10.29 5.44 4.50
N ALA A 207 -10.53 4.39 5.28
CA ALA A 207 -11.14 3.16 4.81
C ALA A 207 -12.58 3.38 4.34
N ARG A 208 -13.36 4.24 5.02
CA ARG A 208 -14.71 4.61 4.56
C ARG A 208 -14.67 5.29 3.19
N ASN A 209 -13.77 6.26 3.01
CA ASN A 209 -13.58 6.94 1.73
C ASN A 209 -13.11 5.97 0.64
N PHE A 210 -12.22 5.04 0.98
CA PHE A 210 -11.76 4.00 0.06
C PHE A 210 -12.92 3.11 -0.42
N LEU A 211 -13.79 2.67 0.49
CA LEU A 211 -14.98 1.89 0.15
C LEU A 211 -15.98 2.67 -0.72
N GLU A 212 -16.19 3.95 -0.44
CA GLU A 212 -17.05 4.81 -1.26
C GLU A 212 -16.50 4.99 -2.68
N ILE A 213 -15.18 5.10 -2.82
CA ILE A 213 -14.54 5.16 -4.13
C ILE A 213 -14.75 3.83 -4.88
N ILE A 214 -14.56 2.69 -4.20
CA ILE A 214 -14.66 1.37 -4.82
C ILE A 214 -16.09 1.04 -5.25
N SER A 215 -17.09 1.39 -4.45
CA SER A 215 -18.50 1.16 -4.81
C SER A 215 -18.89 1.92 -6.09
N LYS A 216 -18.33 3.12 -6.30
CA LYS A 216 -18.49 3.90 -7.54
C LYS A 216 -17.73 3.32 -8.73
N LEU A 217 -16.66 2.56 -8.48
CA LEU A 217 -15.84 1.92 -9.51
C LEU A 217 -16.34 0.52 -9.92
N ALA A 218 -17.46 0.05 -9.36
CA ALA A 218 -18.12 -1.22 -9.69
C ALA A 218 -17.25 -2.48 -9.49
N ALA A 219 -16.53 -2.56 -8.36
CA ALA A 219 -15.88 -3.81 -7.96
C ALA A 219 -16.91 -4.83 -7.43
N LYS A 220 -16.67 -6.12 -7.69
CA LYS A 220 -17.51 -7.26 -7.25
C LYS A 220 -17.94 -7.19 -5.78
N ASP A 221 -19.19 -7.58 -5.51
CA ASP A 221 -19.81 -7.73 -4.18
C ASP A 221 -19.33 -8.99 -3.41
N ASN A 222 -18.02 -9.28 -3.37
CA ASN A 222 -17.49 -10.46 -2.66
C ASN A 222 -16.93 -10.13 -1.26
N VAL A 223 -17.13 -8.90 -0.76
CA VAL A 223 -16.64 -8.49 0.57
C VAL A 223 -17.78 -8.07 1.47
N CYS A 224 -17.97 -8.84 2.54
CA CYS A 224 -18.93 -8.56 3.60
C CYS A 224 -18.20 -7.88 4.76
N ILE A 225 -18.43 -6.57 4.93
CA ILE A 225 -17.79 -5.79 6.00
C ILE A 225 -18.77 -5.73 7.17
N ASP A 226 -18.40 -6.35 8.29
CA ASP A 226 -19.19 -6.31 9.52
C ASP A 226 -18.53 -5.29 10.46
N VAL A 227 -19.05 -4.07 10.39
CA VAL A 227 -18.54 -2.91 11.13
C VAL A 227 -19.19 -2.90 12.50
N VAL A 228 -18.39 -2.99 13.55
CA VAL A 228 -18.81 -2.75 14.94
C VAL A 228 -18.39 -1.36 15.37
#